data_AF-A0A955PYJ2-F1
#
_entry.id   AF-A0A955PYJ2-F1
#
_cell.length_a   1.000
_cell.length_b   1.000
_cell.length_c   1.000
_cell.angle_alpha   90.00
_cell.angle_beta   90.00
_cell.angle_gamma   90.00
#
_symmetry.space_group_name_H-M   'P 1'
#
loop_
_entity.id
_entity.type
_entity.pdbx_description
1 polymer ?
#
loop_
_entity_poly.entity_id
_entity_poly.type
_entity_poly.pdbx_seq_one_letter_code
_entity_poly.pdbx_strand_id
1 'polypeptide(L)'
;MTDSLIEIERGGSTDKSRRTFKTMLLFPPEWVPTAPYLALPSLTAVLRSYGHEVVQKDVNIEMYDWFFSDTFLIWVKLRMDQQRRGLNERKACNELTDFERDRLACLALQDAID
;
A
#
# COMPACT_ATOMS: atom_id res chain seq x y z
N MET A 1 24.95 41.84 -5.49
CA MET A 1 25.04 40.63 -4.64
C MET A 1 24.95 39.45 -5.59
N THR A 2 26.05 38.75 -5.81
CA THR A 2 26.17 37.68 -6.80
C THR A 2 25.53 36.41 -6.27
N ASP A 3 24.42 36.03 -6.89
CA ASP A 3 23.66 34.81 -6.63
C ASP A 3 24.44 33.62 -7.20
N SER A 4 25.34 33.05 -6.39
CA SER A 4 26.14 31.88 -6.78
C SER A 4 25.27 30.62 -6.66
N LEU A 5 24.49 30.33 -7.69
CA LEU A 5 23.97 28.99 -7.93
C LEU A 5 25.15 28.02 -8.04
N ILE A 6 25.11 26.95 -7.25
CA ILE A 6 26.10 25.87 -7.30
C ILE A 6 26.07 25.25 -8.70
N GLU A 7 27.06 25.57 -9.54
CA GLU A 7 27.30 24.87 -10.79
C GLU A 7 27.94 23.51 -10.48
N ILE A 8 27.13 22.45 -10.52
CA ILE A 8 27.65 21.09 -10.48
C ILE A 8 28.28 20.81 -11.84
N GLU A 9 29.61 20.86 -11.92
CA GLU A 9 30.36 20.47 -13.10
C GLU A 9 29.98 19.04 -13.50
N ARG A 10 29.34 18.90 -14.67
CA ARG A 10 29.06 17.60 -15.27
C ARG A 10 30.37 17.02 -15.77
N GLY A 11 31.06 16.27 -14.92
CA GLY A 11 32.19 15.43 -15.31
C GLY A 11 31.77 14.51 -16.47
N GLY A 12 32.09 14.94 -17.68
CA GLY A 12 31.78 14.23 -18.90
C GLY A 12 32.63 12.97 -18.99
N SER A 13 32.10 11.84 -18.51
CA SER A 13 32.61 10.53 -18.94
C SER A 13 32.22 10.36 -20.41
N THR A 14 33.15 10.74 -21.27
CA THR A 14 33.13 10.42 -22.69
C THR A 14 33.41 8.92 -22.86
N ASP A 15 32.58 8.28 -23.67
CA ASP A 15 32.91 7.05 -24.41
C ASP A 15 32.82 5.69 -23.69
N LYS A 16 31.65 5.41 -23.11
CA LYS A 16 31.06 4.07 -23.18
C LYS A 16 29.62 4.21 -23.61
N SER A 17 29.15 3.33 -24.50
CA SER A 17 27.71 3.11 -24.71
C SER A 17 27.06 2.91 -23.33
N ARG A 18 26.38 3.94 -22.84
CA ARG A 18 25.76 3.91 -21.51
C ARG A 18 24.62 2.91 -21.61
N ARG A 19 24.74 1.81 -20.87
CA ARG A 19 23.72 0.77 -20.84
C ARG A 19 22.41 1.37 -20.34
N THR A 20 21.42 1.45 -21.21
CA THR A 20 20.07 1.84 -20.85
C THR A 20 19.34 0.64 -20.27
N PHE A 21 18.43 0.91 -19.32
CA PHE A 21 17.62 -0.11 -18.68
C PHE A 21 16.17 0.32 -18.74
N LYS A 22 15.29 -0.68 -18.83
CA LYS A 22 13.86 -0.52 -18.57
C LYS A 22 13.59 -1.02 -17.16
N THR A 23 13.22 -0.11 -16.27
CA THR A 23 13.10 -0.38 -14.84
C THR A 23 11.72 0.05 -14.34
N MET A 24 11.09 -0.81 -13.55
CA MET A 24 9.91 -0.47 -12.77
C MET A 24 10.33 -0.19 -11.33
N LEU A 25 9.92 0.96 -10.81
CA LEU A 25 10.05 1.30 -9.40
C LEU A 25 8.71 1.04 -8.72
N LEU A 26 8.71 0.15 -7.72
CA LEU A 26 7.52 -0.27 -6.99
C LEU A 26 7.51 0.42 -5.63
N PHE A 27 6.42 1.11 -5.31
CA PHE A 27 6.15 1.52 -3.94
C PHE A 27 5.26 0.45 -3.27
N PRO A 28 5.69 -0.11 -2.13
CA PRO A 28 5.00 -1.24 -1.50
C PRO A 28 3.68 -0.80 -0.84
N PRO A 29 2.76 -1.75 -0.58
CA PRO A 29 1.56 -1.50 0.22
C PRO A 29 1.89 -1.17 1.69
N GLU A 30 0.85 -0.80 2.45
CA GLU A 30 0.89 -0.51 3.89
C GLU A 30 1.61 0.81 4.27
N TRP A 31 1.66 1.79 3.36
CA TRP A 31 2.14 3.12 3.69
C TRP A 31 1.01 4.03 4.17
N VAL A 32 1.29 4.77 5.24
CA VAL A 32 0.35 5.74 5.81
C VAL A 32 -0.02 6.85 4.80
N PRO A 33 -1.31 7.08 4.51
CA PRO A 33 -1.73 8.02 3.46
C PRO A 33 -1.62 9.50 3.86
N THR A 34 -0.92 9.80 4.97
CA THR A 34 -0.80 11.17 5.49
C THR A 34 0.27 12.00 4.80
N ALA A 35 1.21 11.38 4.08
CA ALA A 35 2.25 12.09 3.34
C ALA A 35 2.70 11.32 2.09
N PRO A 36 2.97 12.01 0.96
CA PRO A 36 3.51 11.37 -0.22
C PRO A 36 4.96 10.92 0.00
N TYR A 37 5.33 9.77 -0.56
CA TYR A 37 6.73 9.35 -0.59
C TYR A 37 7.50 10.11 -1.68
N LEU A 38 8.72 10.55 -1.36
CA LEU A 38 9.57 11.30 -2.30
C LEU A 38 10.61 10.42 -3.02
N ALA A 39 10.84 9.20 -2.54
CA ALA A 39 11.91 8.35 -3.03
C ALA A 39 11.79 7.99 -4.52
N LEU A 40 10.64 7.51 -5.01
CA LEU A 40 10.51 7.12 -6.42
C LEU A 40 10.50 8.34 -7.36
N PRO A 41 9.80 9.45 -7.09
CA PRO A 41 9.91 10.65 -7.92
C PRO A 41 11.36 11.16 -8.03
N SER A 42 12.09 11.19 -6.92
CA SER A 42 13.51 11.60 -6.90
C SER A 42 14.39 10.66 -7.70
N LEU A 43 14.28 9.34 -7.49
CA LEU A 43 15.07 8.35 -8.24
C LEU A 43 14.70 8.34 -9.73
N THR A 44 13.43 8.52 -10.05
CA THR A 44 12.94 8.62 -11.43
C THR A 44 13.56 9.80 -12.16
N ALA A 45 13.62 10.97 -11.53
CA ALA A 45 14.24 12.16 -12.13
C ALA A 45 15.71 11.90 -12.48
N VAL A 46 16.47 11.30 -11.54
CA VAL A 46 17.88 10.96 -11.77
C VAL A 46 18.02 9.92 -12.88
N LEU A 47 17.34 8.78 -12.78
CA LEU A 47 17.46 7.70 -13.78
C LEU A 47 17.07 8.15 -15.20
N ARG A 48 16.00 8.94 -15.35
CA ARG A 48 15.61 9.48 -16.66
C ARG A 48 16.64 10.47 -17.21
N SER A 49 17.28 11.28 -16.36
CA SER A 49 18.35 12.19 -16.80
C SER A 49 19.58 11.47 -17.38
N TYR A 50 19.78 10.20 -17.00
CA TYR A 50 20.82 9.32 -17.53
C TYR A 50 20.34 8.40 -18.69
N GLY A 51 19.11 8.61 -19.20
CA GLY A 51 18.58 7.91 -20.37
C GLY A 51 17.93 6.56 -20.09
N HIS A 52 17.63 6.23 -18.83
CA HIS A 52 16.89 5.01 -18.49
C HIS A 52 15.38 5.18 -18.70
N GLU A 53 14.70 4.12 -19.14
CA GLU A 53 13.24 4.04 -19.17
C GLU A 53 12.74 3.65 -17.78
N VAL A 54 11.92 4.50 -17.16
CA VAL A 54 11.44 4.30 -15.79
C VAL A 54 9.92 4.35 -15.75
N VAL A 55 9.32 3.27 -15.25
CA VAL A 55 7.89 3.17 -14.89
C VAL A 55 7.79 3.23 -13.37
N GLN A 56 6.91 4.08 -12.84
CA GLN A 56 6.58 4.11 -11.42
C GLN A 56 5.26 3.39 -11.21
N LYS A 57 5.19 2.53 -10.20
CA LYS A 57 3.99 1.79 -9.80
C LYS A 57 3.79 1.96 -8.30
N ASP A 58 2.69 2.59 -7.93
CA ASP A 58 2.30 2.77 -6.54
C ASP A 58 1.26 1.70 -6.16
N VAL A 59 1.70 0.65 -5.46
CA VAL A 59 0.81 -0.43 -5.02
C VAL A 59 0.03 -0.01 -3.77
N ASN A 60 0.49 1.00 -3.05
CA ASN A 60 -0.17 1.46 -1.83
C ASN A 60 -1.55 2.07 -2.14
N ILE A 61 -1.62 2.94 -3.15
CA ILE A 61 -2.90 3.53 -3.57
C ILE A 61 -3.84 2.44 -4.08
N GLU A 62 -3.34 1.51 -4.91
CA GLU A 62 -4.16 0.41 -5.45
C GLU A 62 -4.68 -0.53 -4.35
N MET A 63 -3.92 -0.74 -3.28
CA MET A 63 -4.37 -1.47 -2.09
C MET A 63 -5.56 -0.75 -1.44
N TYR A 64 -5.48 0.57 -1.25
CA TYR A 64 -6.58 1.34 -0.66
C TYR A 64 -7.82 1.38 -1.56
N ASP A 65 -7.63 1.59 -2.87
CA ASP A 65 -8.73 1.51 -3.85
C ASP A 65 -9.43 0.14 -3.79
N TRP A 66 -8.65 -0.94 -3.61
CA TRP A 66 -9.22 -2.27 -3.44
C TRP A 66 -9.91 -2.46 -2.08
N PHE A 67 -9.29 -2.05 -0.97
CA PHE A 67 -9.84 -2.18 0.39
C PHE A 67 -11.16 -1.43 0.56
N PHE A 68 -11.32 -0.29 -0.12
CA PHE A 68 -12.54 0.50 -0.07
C PHE A 68 -13.50 0.23 -1.23
N SER A 69 -13.21 -0.76 -2.07
CA SER A 69 -14.16 -1.19 -3.10
C SER A 69 -15.36 -1.91 -2.50
N ASP A 70 -16.53 -1.74 -3.12
CA ASP A 70 -17.76 -2.44 -2.73
C ASP A 70 -17.54 -3.96 -2.69
N THR A 71 -16.85 -4.50 -3.69
CA THR A 71 -16.53 -5.93 -3.77
C THR A 71 -15.78 -6.42 -2.55
N PHE A 72 -14.76 -5.68 -2.10
CA PHE A 72 -13.99 -6.07 -0.93
C PHE A 72 -14.80 -5.90 0.35
N LEU A 73 -15.51 -4.79 0.52
CA LEU A 73 -16.32 -4.54 1.72
C LEU A 73 -17.48 -5.53 1.88
N ILE A 74 -18.13 -5.91 0.77
CA ILE A 74 -19.14 -6.98 0.75
C ILE A 74 -18.51 -8.32 1.13
N TRP A 75 -17.33 -8.63 0.59
CA TRP A 75 -16.60 -9.85 0.95
C TRP A 75 -16.22 -9.87 2.44
N VAL A 76 -15.78 -8.74 2.99
CA VAL A 76 -15.49 -8.59 4.43
C VAL A 76 -16.76 -8.82 5.25
N LYS A 77 -17.89 -8.20 4.90
CA LYS A 77 -19.18 -8.40 5.60
C LYS A 77 -19.59 -9.87 5.61
N LEU A 78 -19.52 -10.54 4.44
CA LEU A 78 -19.83 -11.96 4.33
C LEU A 78 -18.92 -12.82 5.21
N ARG A 79 -17.61 -12.52 5.24
CA ARG A 79 -16.64 -13.26 6.07
C ARG A 79 -16.89 -13.04 7.56
N MET A 80 -17.25 -11.81 7.96
CA MET A 80 -17.63 -11.49 9.34
C MET A 80 -18.88 -12.26 9.77
N ASP A 81 -19.89 -12.34 8.90
CA ASP A 81 -21.10 -13.13 9.16
C ASP A 81 -20.81 -14.62 9.32
N GLN A 82 -19.95 -15.18 8.47
CA GLN A 82 -19.51 -16.58 8.57
C GLN A 82 -18.78 -16.85 9.89
N GLN A 83 -17.85 -15.97 10.27
CA GLN A 83 -17.12 -16.08 11.54
C GLN A 83 -18.09 -16.03 12.72
N ARG A 84 -19.05 -15.11 12.71
CA ARG A 84 -20.06 -14.96 13.75
C ARG A 84 -20.93 -16.21 13.90
N ARG A 85 -21.40 -16.79 12.78
CA ARG A 85 -22.19 -18.02 12.80
C ARG A 85 -21.41 -19.17 13.45
N GLY A 86 -20.17 -19.38 13.04
CA GLY A 86 -19.31 -20.42 13.64
C GLY A 86 -19.06 -20.20 15.13
N LEU A 87 -18.89 -18.95 15.57
CA LEU A 87 -18.75 -18.62 17.00
C LEU A 87 -20.06 -18.83 17.78
N ASN A 88 -21.22 -18.53 17.19
CA ASN A 88 -22.52 -18.78 17.82
C ASN A 88 -22.82 -20.27 17.99
N GLU A 89 -22.44 -21.10 17.03
CA GLU A 89 -22.55 -22.56 17.13
C GLU A 89 -21.68 -23.09 18.27
N ARG A 90 -20.43 -22.63 18.36
CA ARG A 90 -19.53 -23.00 19.47
C ARG A 90 -19.99 -22.46 20.82
N LYS A 91 -20.62 -21.28 20.85
CA LYS A 91 -21.29 -20.75 22.04
C LYS A 91 -22.36 -21.71 22.54
N ALA A 92 -23.18 -22.24 21.64
CA ALA A 92 -24.26 -23.17 21.98
C ALA A 92 -23.72 -24.48 22.60
N CYS A 93 -22.53 -24.90 22.19
CA CYS A 93 -21.82 -26.05 22.78
C CYS A 93 -21.04 -25.73 24.07
N ASN A 94 -21.03 -24.47 24.56
CA ASN A 94 -20.20 -23.99 25.67
C ASN A 94 -18.67 -24.14 25.44
N GLU A 95 -18.22 -24.04 24.19
CA GLU A 95 -16.81 -24.26 23.79
C GLU A 95 -16.05 -22.97 23.43
N LEU A 96 -16.52 -21.81 23.90
CA LEU A 96 -15.88 -20.53 23.62
C LEU A 96 -14.75 -20.21 24.59
N THR A 97 -13.57 -19.96 24.04
CA THR A 97 -12.48 -19.30 24.76
C THR A 97 -12.81 -17.84 25.05
N ASP A 98 -12.09 -17.23 25.99
CA ASP A 98 -12.25 -15.81 26.36
C ASP A 98 -12.06 -14.89 25.15
N PHE A 99 -11.01 -15.13 24.37
CA PHE A 99 -10.73 -14.38 23.14
C PHE A 99 -11.87 -14.48 22.11
N GLU A 100 -12.49 -15.64 21.98
CA GLU A 100 -13.60 -15.84 21.06
C GLU A 100 -14.90 -15.20 21.55
N ARG A 101 -15.10 -15.09 22.87
CA ARG A 101 -16.20 -14.30 23.44
C ARG A 101 -16.03 -12.83 23.11
N ASP A 102 -14.83 -12.29 23.29
CA ASP A 102 -14.53 -10.89 22.95
C ASP A 102 -14.69 -10.63 21.44
N ARG A 103 -14.20 -11.55 20.61
CA ARG A 103 -14.38 -11.48 19.15
C ARG A 103 -15.86 -11.51 18.75
N LEU A 104 -16.66 -12.39 19.35
CA LEU A 104 -18.10 -12.47 19.10
C LEU A 104 -18.82 -11.18 19.53
N ALA A 105 -18.43 -10.59 20.67
CA ALA A 105 -18.99 -9.32 21.13
C ALA A 105 -18.71 -8.19 20.13
N CYS A 106 -17.48 -8.08 19.61
CA CYS A 106 -17.13 -7.12 18.57
C CYS A 106 -17.95 -7.33 17.28
N LEU A 107 -18.14 -8.58 16.85
CA LEU A 107 -18.93 -8.88 15.64
C LEU A 107 -20.42 -8.60 15.84
N ALA A 108 -20.96 -8.73 17.05
CA ALA A 108 -22.37 -8.46 17.35
C ALA A 108 -22.72 -6.97 17.37
N LEU A 109 -21.75 -6.09 17.68
CA LEU A 109 -21.95 -4.63 17.67
C LEU A 109 -22.23 -4.07 16.27
N GLN A 110 -21.84 -4.79 15.21
CA GLN A 110 -22.05 -4.37 13.83
C GLN A 110 -23.54 -4.28 13.45
N ASP A 111 -24.38 -5.18 13.97
CA ASP A 111 -25.82 -5.25 13.65
C ASP A 111 -26.61 -4.05 14.21
N ALA A 112 -26.03 -3.26 15.12
CA ALA A 112 -26.66 -2.07 15.67
C ALA A 112 -26.52 -0.82 14.76
N ILE A 113 -25.76 -0.92 13.66
CA ILE A 113 -25.42 0.19 12.77
C ILE A 113 -26.18 0.10 11.42
N ASP A 114 -26.81 -1.04 11.13
CA ASP A 114 -27.75 -1.24 10.01
C ASP A 114 -29.19 -0.83 10.42
#